data_AF-A0A7Y2USY2-F1
#
_entry.id   AF-A0A7Y2USY2-F1
#
_cell.length_a   1.000
_cell.length_b   1.000
_cell.length_c   1.000
_cell.angle_alpha   90.00
_cell.angle_beta   90.00
_cell.angle_gamma   90.00
#
_symmetry.space_group_name_H-M   'P 1'
#
loop_
_entity.id
_entity.type
_entity.pdbx_description
1 polymer ?
#
loop_
_entity_poly.entity_id
_entity_poly.type
_entity_poly.pdbx_seq_one_letter_code
_entity_poly.pdbx_strand_id
1 'polypeptide(L)'
;MERLGRLRRVKRVRNLATLSLVVLGPVLAMATYLVLGPLGQGADTFSLRLILLTDLVYVLLVAALVLSEVARLISARRAKSAGSRLHLRLTGVFALMALIPTVTVAVFAGLTVNVGLEGWFSDRVRSVVGTSLAAAQAYEAEQRTDLISDARTLARSIDNARNQGIVLSDSELLGEGQRQIQRGLREAYLIDGTGQIRARGDRSYLFDFEKPTAEQIDQSNLDGLVVIEDWPNNDFRALVPMQSFVDRYLYVSRDVDGDILSLLDETTETVRLYQQLESDRGRLLFEFGLLYLGFAVILILAAVWLGLWFAERLSGPVGRLTG
;
A
#
# COMPACT_ATOMS: atom_id res chain seq x y z
N MET A 1 34.95 48.04 35.25
CA MET A 1 34.84 47.41 33.92
C MET A 1 34.07 46.07 33.91
N GLU A 2 33.73 45.46 35.06
CA GLU A 2 33.05 44.14 35.11
C GLU A 2 31.57 44.12 34.66
N ARG A 3 30.82 45.22 34.83
CA ARG A 3 29.39 45.27 34.42
C ARG A 3 29.18 45.19 32.90
N LEU A 4 30.11 45.70 32.11
CA LEU A 4 30.06 45.66 30.63
C LEU A 4 30.32 44.25 30.08
N GLY A 5 31.19 43.47 30.74
CA GLY A 5 31.46 42.07 30.39
C GLY A 5 30.25 41.16 30.65
N ARG A 6 29.52 41.38 31.76
CA ARG A 6 28.29 40.64 32.09
C ARG A 6 27.17 40.86 31.06
N LEU A 7 26.92 42.11 30.67
CA LEU A 7 25.90 42.46 29.67
C LEU A 7 26.21 41.89 28.28
N ARG A 8 27.49 41.89 27.87
CA ARG A 8 27.93 41.25 26.62
C ARG A 8 27.79 39.72 26.67
N ARG A 9 28.12 39.08 27.80
CA ARG A 9 27.92 37.62 28.00
C ARG A 9 26.45 37.24 27.92
N VAL A 10 25.56 37.98 28.57
CA VAL A 10 24.11 37.70 28.55
C VAL A 10 23.53 37.84 27.14
N LYS A 11 23.93 38.87 26.37
CA LYS A 11 23.52 39.00 24.95
C LYS A 11 24.07 37.85 24.07
N ARG A 12 25.31 37.40 24.30
CA ARG A 12 25.93 36.32 23.51
C ARG A 12 25.28 34.97 23.81
N VAL A 13 25.00 34.67 25.08
CA VAL A 13 24.32 33.45 25.52
C VAL A 13 22.89 33.41 24.98
N ARG A 14 22.17 34.55 25.00
CA ARG A 14 20.83 34.66 24.43
C ARG A 14 20.81 34.40 22.92
N ASN A 15 21.75 34.98 22.17
CA ASN A 15 21.84 34.77 20.72
C ASN A 15 22.27 33.33 20.36
N LEU A 16 23.15 32.71 21.16
CA LEU A 16 23.53 31.31 20.99
C LEU A 16 22.35 30.37 21.26
N ALA A 17 21.62 30.59 22.36
CA ALA A 17 20.44 29.79 22.71
C ALA A 17 19.36 29.85 21.62
N THR A 18 19.14 31.01 21.00
CA THR A 18 18.19 31.16 19.88
C THR A 18 18.69 30.49 18.60
N LEU A 19 19.99 30.57 18.29
CA LEU A 19 20.57 29.89 17.13
C LEU A 19 20.51 28.37 17.28
N SER A 20 20.83 27.85 18.47
CA SER A 20 20.70 26.42 18.76
C SER A 20 19.25 25.96 18.64
N LEU A 21 18.28 26.76 19.06
CA LEU A 21 16.85 26.42 18.92
C LEU A 21 16.43 26.33 17.45
N VAL A 22 16.83 27.28 16.60
CA VAL A 22 16.50 27.27 15.17
C VAL A 22 17.12 26.07 14.44
N VAL A 23 18.35 25.69 14.78
CA VAL A 23 19.01 24.51 14.21
C VAL A 23 18.40 23.20 14.74
N LEU A 24 17.89 23.21 15.98
CA LEU A 24 17.26 22.03 16.58
C LEU A 24 16.01 21.59 15.81
N GLY A 25 15.24 22.53 15.26
CA GLY A 25 14.00 22.24 14.52
C GLY A 25 14.21 21.33 13.29
N PRO A 26 15.05 21.72 12.30
CA PRO A 26 15.38 20.86 11.16
C PRO A 26 16.05 19.55 11.56
N VAL A 27 16.85 19.54 12.64
CA VAL A 27 17.50 18.32 13.15
C VAL A 27 16.46 17.36 13.73
N LEU A 28 15.50 17.85 14.51
CA LEU A 28 14.38 17.05 15.02
C LEU A 28 13.51 16.54 13.87
N ALA A 29 13.14 17.40 12.91
CA ALA A 29 12.37 16.98 11.74
C ALA A 29 13.09 15.88 10.93
N MET A 30 14.41 16.00 10.75
CA MET A 30 15.23 14.96 10.11
C MET A 30 15.27 13.67 10.94
N ALA A 31 15.43 13.78 12.26
CA ALA A 31 15.40 12.63 13.15
C ALA A 31 14.03 11.91 13.12
N THR A 32 12.93 12.66 13.13
CA THR A 32 11.57 12.14 12.99
C THR A 32 11.38 11.45 11.65
N TYR A 33 11.84 12.04 10.53
CA TYR A 33 11.80 11.41 9.21
C TYR A 33 12.60 10.10 9.15
N LEU A 34 13.81 10.08 9.72
CA LEU A 34 14.66 8.88 9.74
C LEU A 34 14.07 7.75 10.57
N VAL A 35 13.35 8.08 11.66
CA VAL A 35 12.70 7.08 12.50
C VAL A 35 11.34 6.63 11.95
N LEU A 36 10.57 7.50 11.29
CA LEU A 36 9.36 7.07 10.56
C LEU A 36 9.71 6.18 9.36
N GLY A 37 10.84 6.44 8.71
CA GLY A 37 11.56 5.52 7.83
C GLY A 37 10.97 5.33 6.42
N PRO A 38 11.80 5.43 5.35
CA PRO A 38 11.53 4.84 4.03
C PRO A 38 12.02 3.37 3.91
N LEU A 39 12.53 2.77 5.00
CA LEU A 39 13.25 1.48 5.00
C LEU A 39 12.46 0.30 5.61
N GLY A 40 11.14 0.40 5.73
CA GLY A 40 10.25 -0.75 5.97
C GLY A 40 10.37 -1.48 7.33
N GLN A 41 11.24 -1.04 8.24
CA GLN A 41 11.31 -1.57 9.59
C GLN A 41 10.36 -0.76 10.47
N GLY A 42 9.17 -1.32 10.72
CA GLY A 42 8.16 -0.72 11.59
C GLY A 42 8.79 -0.18 12.87
N ALA A 43 8.76 1.13 13.03
CA ALA A 43 9.41 1.78 14.15
C ALA A 43 8.78 1.30 15.46
N ASP A 44 9.64 0.89 16.38
CA ASP A 44 9.24 0.39 17.70
C ASP A 44 8.30 1.41 18.36
N THR A 45 7.13 0.95 18.84
CA THR A 45 6.01 1.84 19.23
C THR A 45 6.41 2.83 20.34
N PHE A 46 7.41 2.45 21.13
CA PHE A 46 8.01 3.27 22.18
C PHE A 46 8.88 4.42 21.63
N SER A 47 9.75 4.14 20.65
CA SER A 47 10.63 5.12 20.01
C SER A 47 9.82 6.19 19.28
N LEU A 48 8.77 5.78 18.56
CA LEU A 48 7.83 6.71 17.93
C LEU A 48 7.16 7.64 18.94
N ARG A 49 6.67 7.10 20.05
CA ARG A 49 6.00 7.89 21.10
C ARG A 49 6.94 8.91 21.73
N LEU A 50 8.20 8.54 21.99
CA LEU A 50 9.20 9.44 22.56
C LEU A 50 9.56 10.59 21.62
N ILE A 51 9.70 10.33 20.32
CA ILE A 51 10.00 11.36 19.33
C ILE A 51 8.82 12.31 19.18
N LEU A 52 7.59 11.80 19.07
CA LEU A 52 6.39 12.63 19.01
C LEU A 52 6.20 13.50 20.26
N LEU A 53 6.49 12.96 21.45
CA LEU A 53 6.50 13.75 22.69
C LEU A 53 7.56 14.85 22.66
N THR A 54 8.75 14.53 22.15
CA THR A 54 9.86 15.48 22.04
C THR A 54 9.51 16.61 21.06
N ASP A 55 8.94 16.28 19.91
CA ASP A 55 8.47 17.24 18.91
C ASP A 55 7.35 18.13 19.48
N LEU A 56 6.38 17.54 20.22
CA LEU A 56 5.32 18.30 20.88
C LEU A 56 5.88 19.30 21.90
N VAL A 57 6.78 18.84 22.78
CA VAL A 57 7.43 19.71 23.78
C VAL A 57 8.23 20.82 23.11
N TYR A 58 8.96 20.49 22.04
CA TYR A 58 9.72 21.47 21.26
C TYR A 58 8.78 22.53 20.65
N VAL A 59 7.72 22.12 19.95
CA VAL A 59 6.73 23.06 19.37
C VAL A 59 6.11 23.94 20.44
N LEU A 60 5.71 23.38 21.59
CA LEU A 60 5.15 24.16 22.71
C LEU A 60 6.15 25.17 23.28
N LEU A 61 7.43 24.80 23.41
CA LEU A 61 8.48 25.72 23.86
C LEU A 61 8.68 26.87 22.88
N VAL A 62 8.80 26.59 21.57
CA VAL A 62 8.97 27.65 20.56
C VAL A 62 7.71 28.54 20.51
N ALA A 63 6.51 27.95 20.57
CA ALA A 63 5.24 28.68 20.61
C ALA A 63 5.16 29.60 21.83
N ALA A 64 5.50 29.10 23.02
CA ALA A 64 5.52 29.89 24.26
C ALA A 64 6.54 31.04 24.20
N LEU A 65 7.74 30.79 23.65
CA LEU A 65 8.75 31.82 23.45
C LEU A 65 8.23 32.95 22.54
N VAL A 66 7.59 32.58 21.43
CA VAL A 66 7.06 33.55 20.47
C VAL A 66 5.88 34.31 21.07
N LEU A 67 4.93 33.63 21.71
CA LEU A 67 3.81 34.27 22.40
C LEU A 67 4.31 35.22 23.50
N SER A 68 5.38 34.86 24.21
CA SER A 68 5.99 35.74 25.21
C SER A 68 6.60 37.00 24.59
N GLU A 69 7.17 36.90 23.39
CA GLU A 69 7.73 38.05 22.67
C GLU A 69 6.64 38.95 22.10
N VAL A 70 5.58 38.36 21.55
CA VAL A 70 4.38 39.07 21.11
C VAL A 70 3.73 39.79 22.30
N ALA A 71 3.57 39.12 23.44
CA ALA A 71 3.03 39.71 24.65
C ALA A 71 3.90 40.86 25.19
N ARG A 72 5.24 40.74 25.13
CA ARG A 72 6.19 41.82 25.46
C ARG A 72 6.05 43.01 24.51
N LEU A 73 5.90 42.79 23.20
CA LEU A 73 5.66 43.82 22.21
C LEU A 73 4.33 44.56 22.45
N ILE A 74 3.26 43.81 22.79
CA ILE A 74 1.94 44.38 23.11
C ILE A 74 1.98 45.15 24.44
N SER A 75 2.69 44.67 25.46
CA SER A 75 2.80 45.36 26.75
C SER A 75 3.68 46.62 26.67
N ALA A 76 4.78 46.59 25.92
CA ALA A 76 5.61 47.77 25.64
C ALA A 76 4.83 48.89 24.91
N ARG A 77 3.83 48.52 24.10
CA ARG A 77 2.88 49.47 23.49
C ARG A 77 2.01 50.17 24.53
N ARG A 78 1.50 49.45 25.55
CA ARG A 78 0.70 50.05 26.64
C ARG A 78 1.50 51.08 27.44
N ALA A 79 2.83 50.94 27.51
CA ALA A 79 3.72 51.83 28.24
C ALA A 79 4.13 53.13 27.50
N LYS A 80 3.60 53.42 26.28
CA LYS A 80 3.84 54.69 25.52
C LYS A 80 5.32 55.09 25.32
N SER A 81 6.22 54.13 25.11
CA SER A 81 7.63 54.44 24.74
C SER A 81 7.74 54.97 23.29
N ALA A 82 8.43 56.12 23.12
CA ALA A 82 8.49 56.93 21.89
C ALA A 82 9.17 56.24 20.69
N GLY A 83 9.97 55.19 20.89
CA GLY A 83 10.61 54.40 19.82
C GLY A 83 9.81 53.19 19.32
N SER A 84 8.69 52.83 19.98
CA SER A 84 8.01 51.55 19.78
C SER A 84 7.18 51.44 18.49
N ARG A 85 6.69 52.56 17.93
CA ARG A 85 5.75 52.55 16.80
C ARG A 85 6.40 52.16 15.47
N LEU A 86 7.66 52.58 15.25
CA LEU A 86 8.39 52.26 14.01
C LEU A 86 8.82 50.79 14.00
N HIS A 87 9.37 50.30 15.12
CA HIS A 87 9.74 48.90 15.30
C HIS A 87 8.54 47.94 15.11
N LEU A 88 7.36 48.29 15.62
CA LEU A 88 6.14 47.50 15.45
C LEU A 88 5.62 47.49 14.00
N ARG A 89 5.63 48.64 13.30
CA ARG A 89 5.24 48.69 11.88
C ARG A 89 6.16 47.83 11.03
N LEU A 90 7.47 47.93 11.22
CA LEU A 90 8.44 47.10 10.49
C LEU A 90 8.25 45.62 10.81
N THR A 91 8.11 45.26 12.10
CA THR A 91 7.90 43.88 12.53
C THR A 91 6.61 43.28 11.97
N GLY A 92 5.51 44.05 11.97
CA GLY A 92 4.24 43.62 11.41
C GLY A 92 4.29 43.38 9.90
N VAL A 93 4.99 44.24 9.15
CA VAL A 93 5.19 44.06 7.69
C VAL A 93 6.06 42.82 7.42
N PHE A 94 7.15 42.62 8.16
CA PHE A 94 7.98 41.42 8.03
C PHE A 94 7.22 40.14 8.41
N ALA A 95 6.43 40.17 9.48
CA ALA A 95 5.60 39.05 9.89
C ALA A 95 4.55 38.70 8.83
N LEU A 96 3.86 39.69 8.25
CA LEU A 96 2.90 39.47 7.17
C LEU A 96 3.57 38.95 5.89
N MET A 97 4.72 39.52 5.51
CA MET A 97 5.47 39.13 4.32
C MET A 97 6.02 37.70 4.41
N ALA A 98 6.26 37.20 5.63
CA ALA A 98 6.63 35.82 5.88
C ALA A 98 5.42 34.87 6.01
N LEU A 99 4.36 35.30 6.69
CA LEU A 99 3.23 34.45 7.05
C LEU A 99 2.37 34.12 5.84
N ILE A 100 2.13 35.09 4.95
CA ILE A 100 1.31 34.89 3.74
C ILE A 100 1.86 33.75 2.86
N PRO A 101 3.12 33.80 2.35
CA PRO A 101 3.63 32.73 1.50
C PRO A 101 3.74 31.39 2.24
N THR A 102 4.05 31.38 3.54
CA THR A 102 4.14 30.14 4.32
C THR A 102 2.78 29.44 4.45
N VAL A 103 1.73 30.20 4.79
CA VAL A 103 0.37 29.66 4.89
C VAL A 103 -0.13 29.20 3.52
N THR A 104 0.13 29.97 2.45
CA THR A 104 -0.24 29.56 1.10
C THR A 104 0.41 28.23 0.71
N VAL A 105 1.72 28.07 0.94
CA VAL A 105 2.43 26.80 0.67
C VAL A 105 1.84 25.65 1.48
N ALA A 106 1.54 25.87 2.76
CA ALA A 106 0.94 24.82 3.61
C ALA A 106 -0.45 24.39 3.13
N VAL A 107 -1.30 25.35 2.74
CA VAL A 107 -2.63 25.06 2.18
C VAL A 107 -2.50 24.32 0.85
N PHE A 108 -1.66 24.80 -0.06
CA PHE A 108 -1.45 24.13 -1.35
C PHE A 108 -0.92 22.72 -1.18
N ALA A 109 0.07 22.51 -0.32
CA ALA A 109 0.59 21.17 -0.07
C ALA A 109 -0.45 20.23 0.53
N GLY A 110 -1.24 20.70 1.51
CA GLY A 110 -2.34 19.93 2.08
C GLY A 110 -3.37 19.54 1.02
N LEU A 111 -3.76 20.47 0.16
CA LEU A 111 -4.66 20.21 -0.97
C LEU A 111 -4.05 19.22 -1.97
N THR A 112 -2.79 19.40 -2.36
CA THR A 112 -2.09 18.50 -3.29
C THR A 112 -1.99 17.09 -2.75
N VAL A 113 -1.66 16.93 -1.45
CA VAL A 113 -1.62 15.62 -0.79
C VAL A 113 -3.02 15.00 -0.74
N ASN A 114 -4.05 15.77 -0.37
CA ASN A 114 -5.42 15.26 -0.31
C ASN A 114 -5.93 14.81 -1.68
N VAL A 115 -5.74 15.64 -2.72
CA VAL A 115 -6.14 15.32 -4.10
C VAL A 115 -5.32 14.16 -4.66
N GLY A 116 -4.02 14.12 -4.37
CA GLY A 116 -3.15 13.01 -4.75
C GLY A 116 -3.65 11.69 -4.17
N LEU A 117 -3.84 11.63 -2.85
CA LEU A 117 -4.32 10.43 -2.17
C LEU A 117 -5.73 10.03 -2.61
N GLU A 118 -6.62 10.99 -2.86
CA GLU A 118 -7.95 10.70 -3.40
C GLU A 118 -7.90 10.03 -4.77
N GLY A 119 -6.93 10.38 -5.62
CA GLY A 119 -6.72 9.70 -6.90
C GLY A 119 -6.33 8.22 -6.75
N TRP A 120 -5.38 7.94 -5.85
CA TRP A 120 -4.90 6.57 -5.57
C TRP A 120 -5.94 5.71 -4.84
N PHE A 121 -6.75 6.30 -3.96
CA PHE A 121 -7.78 5.62 -3.15
C PHE A 121 -9.21 5.99 -3.57
N SER A 122 -9.42 6.18 -4.87
CA SER A 122 -10.75 6.49 -5.39
C SER A 122 -11.63 5.26 -5.42
N ASP A 123 -12.94 5.44 -5.27
CA ASP A 123 -13.92 4.36 -5.46
C ASP A 123 -13.80 3.73 -6.84
N ARG A 124 -13.30 4.48 -7.84
CA ARG A 124 -12.98 3.95 -9.18
C ARG A 124 -11.86 2.92 -9.13
N VAL A 125 -10.72 3.22 -8.48
CA VAL A 125 -9.60 2.28 -8.36
C VAL A 125 -10.01 1.06 -7.55
N ARG A 126 -10.67 1.27 -6.39
CA ARG A 126 -11.25 0.19 -5.58
C ARG A 126 -12.18 -0.70 -6.39
N SER A 127 -13.08 -0.10 -7.17
CA SER A 127 -14.03 -0.84 -8.02
C SER A 127 -13.31 -1.67 -9.06
N VAL A 128 -12.33 -1.10 -9.79
CA VAL A 128 -11.61 -1.83 -10.84
C VAL A 128 -10.89 -3.05 -10.25
N VAL A 129 -10.11 -2.85 -9.18
CA VAL A 129 -9.38 -3.93 -8.49
C VAL A 129 -10.35 -5.01 -7.98
N GLY A 130 -11.45 -4.61 -7.34
CA GLY A 130 -12.46 -5.55 -6.85
C GLY A 130 -13.19 -6.31 -7.97
N THR A 131 -13.57 -5.62 -9.05
CA THR A 131 -14.25 -6.25 -10.19
C THR A 131 -13.35 -7.19 -10.97
N SER A 132 -12.06 -6.88 -11.10
CA SER A 132 -11.08 -7.77 -11.75
C SER A 132 -10.88 -9.06 -10.96
N LEU A 133 -10.74 -8.97 -9.63
CA LEU A 133 -10.67 -10.16 -8.77
C LEU A 133 -11.94 -11.00 -8.85
N ALA A 134 -13.11 -10.36 -8.75
CA ALA A 134 -14.39 -11.06 -8.83
C ALA A 134 -14.59 -11.72 -10.21
N ALA A 135 -14.16 -11.08 -11.30
CA ALA A 135 -14.23 -11.64 -12.64
C ALA A 135 -13.30 -12.86 -12.80
N ALA A 136 -12.08 -12.79 -12.29
CA ALA A 136 -11.14 -13.91 -12.32
C ALA A 136 -11.64 -15.10 -11.47
N GLN A 137 -12.18 -14.84 -10.28
CA GLN A 137 -12.81 -15.88 -9.44
C GLN A 137 -14.03 -16.51 -10.11
N ALA A 138 -14.85 -15.71 -10.79
CA ALA A 138 -15.99 -16.22 -11.54
C ALA A 138 -15.54 -17.09 -12.72
N TYR A 139 -14.50 -16.68 -13.44
CA TYR A 139 -13.90 -17.45 -14.53
C TYR A 139 -13.35 -18.80 -14.03
N GLU A 140 -12.58 -18.81 -12.93
CA GLU A 140 -12.07 -20.05 -12.32
C GLU A 140 -13.22 -20.98 -11.92
N ALA A 141 -14.22 -20.46 -11.21
CA ALA A 141 -15.37 -21.23 -10.74
C ALA A 141 -16.20 -21.81 -11.90
N GLU A 142 -16.36 -21.06 -12.99
CA GLU A 142 -17.02 -21.50 -14.21
C GLU A 142 -16.24 -22.62 -14.89
N GLN A 143 -14.94 -22.42 -15.14
CA GLN A 143 -14.07 -23.45 -15.73
C GLN A 143 -14.06 -24.73 -14.89
N ARG A 144 -14.02 -24.58 -13.56
CA ARG A 144 -14.04 -25.70 -12.62
C ARG A 144 -15.34 -26.47 -12.66
N THR A 145 -16.45 -25.77 -12.58
CA THR A 145 -17.77 -26.40 -12.58
C THR A 145 -18.05 -27.12 -13.90
N ASP A 146 -17.67 -26.48 -15.02
CA ASP A 146 -17.86 -27.08 -16.34
C ASP A 146 -16.97 -28.30 -16.55
N LEU A 147 -15.69 -28.25 -16.16
CA LEU A 147 -14.80 -29.41 -16.27
C LEU A 147 -15.32 -30.58 -15.44
N ILE A 148 -15.76 -30.34 -14.21
CA ILE A 148 -16.36 -31.37 -13.35
C ILE A 148 -17.58 -32.02 -14.04
N SER A 149 -18.46 -31.19 -14.61
CA SER A 149 -19.67 -31.64 -15.31
C SER A 149 -19.33 -32.50 -16.53
N ASP A 150 -18.37 -32.06 -17.33
CA ASP A 150 -17.95 -32.74 -18.55
C ASP A 150 -17.20 -34.04 -18.25
N ALA A 151 -16.28 -34.04 -17.29
CA ALA A 151 -15.55 -35.23 -16.84
C ALA A 151 -16.52 -36.30 -16.32
N ARG A 152 -17.50 -35.93 -15.48
CA ARG A 152 -18.54 -36.86 -14.99
C ARG A 152 -19.45 -37.37 -16.10
N THR A 153 -19.76 -36.53 -17.09
CA THR A 153 -20.59 -36.92 -18.23
C THR A 153 -19.86 -37.91 -19.13
N LEU A 154 -18.59 -37.66 -19.42
CA LEU A 154 -17.74 -38.56 -20.18
C LEU A 154 -17.52 -39.90 -19.44
N ALA A 155 -17.17 -39.86 -18.16
CA ALA A 155 -16.99 -41.06 -17.33
C ALA A 155 -18.25 -41.94 -17.35
N ARG A 156 -19.43 -41.35 -17.10
CA ARG A 156 -20.71 -42.08 -17.16
C ARG A 156 -21.00 -42.64 -18.54
N SER A 157 -20.68 -41.90 -19.61
CA SER A 157 -20.89 -42.38 -20.98
C SER A 157 -20.05 -43.63 -21.25
N ILE A 158 -18.77 -43.60 -20.89
CA ILE A 158 -17.84 -44.73 -21.05
C ILE A 158 -18.27 -45.92 -20.17
N ASP A 159 -18.63 -45.69 -18.90
CA ASP A 159 -19.11 -46.72 -17.99
C ASP A 159 -20.39 -47.40 -18.51
N ASN A 160 -21.33 -46.61 -19.03
CA ASN A 160 -22.58 -47.11 -19.61
C ASN A 160 -22.34 -47.92 -20.89
N ALA A 161 -21.49 -47.41 -21.79
CA ALA A 161 -21.12 -48.12 -23.02
C ALA A 161 -20.51 -49.49 -22.70
N ARG A 162 -19.64 -49.54 -21.67
CA ARG A 162 -19.02 -50.79 -21.22
C ARG A 162 -20.03 -51.77 -20.64
N ASN A 163 -20.95 -51.30 -19.80
CA ASN A 163 -21.99 -52.12 -19.19
C ASN A 163 -23.00 -52.67 -20.21
N GLN A 164 -23.22 -51.96 -21.31
CA GLN A 164 -24.06 -52.40 -22.43
C GLN A 164 -23.36 -53.40 -23.37
N GLY A 165 -22.08 -53.71 -23.12
CA GLY A 165 -21.32 -54.65 -23.93
C GLY A 165 -20.94 -54.11 -25.31
N ILE A 166 -20.84 -52.78 -25.46
CA ILE A 166 -20.38 -52.17 -26.72
C ILE A 166 -18.95 -52.63 -27.01
N VAL A 167 -18.76 -53.26 -28.18
CA VAL A 167 -17.48 -53.83 -28.63
C VAL A 167 -16.67 -52.77 -29.37
N LEU A 168 -16.25 -51.73 -28.64
CA LEU A 168 -15.28 -50.74 -29.10
C LEU A 168 -14.05 -50.81 -28.21
N SER A 169 -12.89 -50.44 -28.75
CA SER A 169 -11.69 -50.29 -27.92
C SER A 169 -11.84 -49.11 -26.97
N ASP A 170 -11.15 -49.16 -25.83
CA ASP A 170 -11.19 -48.09 -24.83
C ASP A 170 -10.77 -46.74 -25.43
N SER A 171 -9.83 -46.72 -26.38
CA SER A 171 -9.40 -45.50 -27.08
C SER A 171 -10.48 -44.96 -28.03
N GLU A 172 -11.22 -45.83 -28.73
CA GLU A 172 -12.33 -45.41 -29.60
C GLU A 172 -13.50 -44.83 -28.80
N LEU A 173 -13.88 -45.49 -27.69
CA LEU A 173 -14.91 -44.99 -26.77
C LEU A 173 -14.53 -43.62 -26.20
N LEU A 174 -13.27 -43.50 -25.75
CA LEU A 174 -12.75 -42.27 -25.17
C LEU A 174 -12.70 -41.14 -26.19
N GLY A 175 -12.18 -41.40 -27.40
CA GLY A 175 -12.12 -40.40 -28.47
C GLY A 175 -13.50 -39.93 -28.93
N GLU A 176 -14.45 -40.86 -29.13
CA GLU A 176 -15.83 -40.49 -29.50
C GLU A 176 -16.53 -39.70 -28.39
N GLY A 177 -16.40 -40.15 -27.14
CA GLY A 177 -16.96 -39.44 -25.99
C GLY A 177 -16.35 -38.04 -25.82
N GLN A 178 -15.04 -37.89 -26.01
CA GLN A 178 -14.34 -36.60 -25.97
C GLN A 178 -14.88 -35.63 -27.03
N ARG A 179 -15.08 -36.09 -28.27
CA ARG A 179 -15.63 -35.27 -29.37
C ARG A 179 -17.06 -34.78 -29.13
N GLN A 180 -17.84 -35.53 -28.35
CA GLN A 180 -19.23 -35.18 -28.03
C GLN A 180 -19.35 -34.10 -26.94
N ILE A 181 -18.27 -33.80 -26.20
CA ILE A 181 -18.26 -32.72 -25.22
C ILE A 181 -18.21 -31.36 -25.94
N GLN A 182 -19.34 -30.65 -25.95
CA GLN A 182 -19.50 -29.38 -26.68
C GLN A 182 -18.51 -28.28 -26.25
N ARG A 183 -18.23 -28.20 -24.94
CA ARG A 183 -17.26 -27.24 -24.37
C ARG A 183 -15.80 -27.60 -24.67
N GLY A 184 -15.56 -28.78 -25.23
CA GLY A 184 -14.24 -29.31 -25.53
C GLY A 184 -13.50 -29.80 -24.30
N LEU A 185 -12.74 -30.87 -24.52
CA LEU A 185 -11.65 -31.32 -23.67
C LEU A 185 -10.40 -31.35 -24.54
N ARG A 186 -9.31 -30.78 -24.05
CA ARG A 186 -8.04 -30.71 -24.77
C ARG A 186 -7.47 -32.12 -24.91
N GLU A 187 -7.44 -32.85 -23.80
CA GLU A 187 -6.94 -34.22 -23.73
C GLU A 187 -7.86 -35.11 -22.90
N ALA A 188 -7.85 -36.40 -23.21
CA ALA A 188 -8.53 -37.43 -22.46
C ALA A 188 -7.69 -38.72 -22.46
N TYR A 189 -7.46 -39.26 -21.27
CA TYR A 189 -6.73 -40.50 -21.03
C TYR A 189 -7.56 -41.41 -20.15
N LEU A 190 -7.43 -42.73 -20.36
CA LEU A 190 -7.71 -43.70 -19.30
C LEU A 190 -6.38 -44.13 -18.72
N ILE A 191 -6.22 -43.95 -17.42
CA ILE A 191 -5.01 -44.34 -16.68
C ILE A 191 -5.35 -45.40 -15.63
N ASP A 192 -4.34 -46.09 -15.12
CA ASP A 192 -4.48 -46.96 -13.94
C ASP A 192 -4.07 -46.26 -12.63
N GLY A 193 -4.19 -46.95 -11.50
CA GLY A 193 -3.83 -46.41 -10.18
C GLY A 193 -2.33 -46.13 -9.99
N THR A 194 -1.49 -46.56 -10.93
CA THR A 194 -0.06 -46.17 -10.95
C THR A 194 0.19 -44.93 -11.80
N GLY A 195 -0.85 -44.37 -12.43
CA GLY A 195 -0.79 -43.25 -13.36
C GLY A 195 -0.25 -43.62 -14.75
N GLN A 196 -0.26 -44.90 -15.13
CA GLN A 196 0.14 -45.32 -16.48
C GLN A 196 -1.04 -45.23 -17.45
N ILE A 197 -0.78 -44.73 -18.66
CA ILE A 197 -1.78 -44.62 -19.73
C ILE A 197 -2.18 -46.02 -20.22
N ARG A 198 -3.49 -46.27 -20.26
CA ARG A 198 -4.13 -47.48 -20.76
C ARG A 198 -4.87 -47.24 -22.08
N ALA A 199 -5.47 -46.07 -22.24
CA ALA A 199 -6.07 -45.62 -23.50
C ALA A 199 -5.90 -44.10 -23.67
N ARG A 200 -5.98 -43.65 -24.92
CA ARG A 200 -5.82 -42.24 -25.30
C ARG A 200 -6.98 -41.83 -26.19
N GLY A 201 -7.54 -40.67 -25.90
CA GLY A 201 -8.54 -40.02 -26.72
C GLY A 201 -7.91 -39.30 -27.91
N ASP A 202 -8.70 -38.43 -28.52
CA ASP A 202 -8.25 -37.62 -29.64
C ASP A 202 -7.20 -36.62 -29.18
N ARG A 203 -6.12 -36.48 -29.98
CA ARG A 203 -5.02 -35.53 -29.76
C ARG A 203 -4.37 -35.58 -28.37
N SER A 204 -4.53 -36.71 -27.66
CA SER A 204 -4.02 -36.92 -26.31
C SER A 204 -2.66 -37.61 -26.40
N TYR A 205 -1.60 -36.84 -26.64
CA TYR A 205 -0.26 -37.36 -26.92
C TYR A 205 0.56 -37.60 -25.64
N LEU A 206 1.54 -38.51 -25.71
CA LEU A 206 2.38 -38.82 -24.53
C LEU A 206 3.26 -37.63 -24.08
N PHE A 207 3.61 -36.71 -24.98
CA PHE A 207 4.49 -35.58 -24.66
C PHE A 207 3.77 -34.45 -23.91
N ASP A 208 2.44 -34.40 -23.96
CA ASP A 208 1.60 -33.44 -23.20
C ASP A 208 1.06 -34.07 -21.90
N PHE A 209 1.35 -35.36 -21.67
CA PHE A 209 0.81 -36.09 -20.53
C PHE A 209 1.57 -35.74 -19.25
N GLU A 210 0.91 -34.97 -18.38
CA GLU A 210 1.32 -34.78 -17.00
C GLU A 210 0.75 -35.87 -16.10
N LYS A 211 1.63 -36.59 -15.41
CA LYS A 211 1.23 -37.74 -14.59
C LYS A 211 0.63 -37.27 -13.26
N PRO A 212 -0.60 -37.68 -12.89
CA PRO A 212 -1.15 -37.34 -11.58
C PRO A 212 -0.35 -37.98 -10.45
N THR A 213 -0.28 -37.28 -9.33
CA THR A 213 0.38 -37.77 -8.11
C THR A 213 -0.46 -38.86 -7.44
N ALA A 214 0.18 -39.69 -6.60
CA ALA A 214 -0.54 -40.70 -5.83
C ALA A 214 -1.61 -40.08 -4.92
N GLU A 215 -1.30 -38.92 -4.33
CA GLU A 215 -2.23 -38.16 -3.48
C GLU A 215 -3.49 -37.72 -4.23
N GLN A 216 -3.35 -37.26 -5.48
CA GLN A 216 -4.49 -36.90 -6.32
C GLN A 216 -5.34 -38.13 -6.69
N ILE A 217 -4.72 -39.27 -6.98
CA ILE A 217 -5.43 -40.52 -7.26
C ILE A 217 -6.21 -40.97 -6.02
N ASP A 218 -5.56 -41.00 -4.86
CA ASP A 218 -6.18 -41.35 -3.58
C ASP A 218 -7.34 -40.41 -3.23
N GLN A 219 -7.16 -39.10 -3.42
CA GLN A 219 -8.22 -38.12 -3.20
C GLN A 219 -9.40 -38.33 -4.16
N SER A 220 -9.13 -38.63 -5.43
CA SER A 220 -10.19 -38.93 -6.40
C SER A 220 -11.05 -40.14 -6.00
N ASN A 221 -10.47 -41.12 -5.32
CA ASN A 221 -11.18 -42.29 -4.80
C ASN A 221 -12.07 -41.94 -3.60
N LEU A 222 -11.64 -41.01 -2.75
CA LEU A 222 -12.39 -40.56 -1.58
C LEU A 222 -13.56 -39.65 -1.99
N ASP A 223 -13.28 -38.67 -2.86
CA ASP A 223 -14.24 -37.62 -3.24
C ASP A 223 -15.07 -37.99 -4.49
N GLY A 224 -14.69 -39.07 -5.18
CA GLY A 224 -15.29 -39.54 -6.43
C GLY A 224 -14.93 -38.71 -7.67
N LEU A 225 -14.16 -37.64 -7.49
CA LEU A 225 -13.53 -36.81 -8.53
C LEU A 225 -12.56 -35.85 -7.84
N VAL A 226 -11.37 -35.65 -8.42
CA VAL A 226 -10.50 -34.54 -8.03
C VAL A 226 -10.23 -33.63 -9.23
N VAL A 227 -10.12 -32.34 -8.95
CA VAL A 227 -9.72 -31.32 -9.91
C VAL A 227 -8.30 -30.89 -9.58
N ILE A 228 -7.47 -30.71 -10.60
CA ILE A 228 -6.06 -30.39 -10.49
C ILE A 228 -5.80 -29.11 -11.28
N GLU A 229 -5.16 -28.16 -10.60
CA GLU A 229 -4.78 -26.85 -11.10
C GLU A 229 -3.35 -26.92 -11.66
N ASP A 230 -3.20 -26.71 -12.98
CA ASP A 230 -1.92 -26.84 -13.69
C ASP A 230 -1.63 -25.58 -14.53
N TRP A 231 -1.54 -24.45 -13.83
CA TRP A 231 -1.33 -23.12 -14.42
C TRP A 231 -0.09 -23.00 -15.31
N PRO A 232 1.07 -23.58 -14.97
CA PRO A 232 2.26 -23.50 -15.82
C PRO A 232 2.05 -24.10 -17.22
N ASN A 233 1.13 -25.06 -17.35
CA ASN A 233 0.78 -25.71 -18.61
C ASN A 233 -0.52 -25.16 -19.25
N ASN A 234 -1.11 -24.11 -18.67
CA ASN A 234 -2.40 -23.56 -19.09
C ASN A 234 -3.52 -24.60 -19.07
N ASP A 235 -3.47 -25.53 -18.09
CA ASP A 235 -4.40 -26.64 -18.02
C ASP A 235 -5.16 -26.68 -16.69
N PHE A 236 -6.43 -27.04 -16.80
CA PHE A 236 -7.26 -27.47 -15.69
C PHE A 236 -7.61 -28.93 -15.92
N ARG A 237 -7.30 -29.79 -14.95
CA ARG A 237 -7.40 -31.25 -15.13
C ARG A 237 -8.39 -31.85 -14.16
N ALA A 238 -9.04 -32.94 -14.56
CA ALA A 238 -9.95 -33.69 -13.71
C ALA A 238 -9.64 -35.18 -13.79
N LEU A 239 -9.68 -35.82 -12.63
CA LEU A 239 -9.45 -37.24 -12.46
C LEU A 239 -10.70 -37.87 -11.83
N VAL A 240 -11.26 -38.87 -12.50
CA VAL A 240 -12.51 -39.53 -12.11
C VAL A 240 -12.29 -41.04 -12.06
N PRO A 241 -12.50 -41.71 -10.90
CA PRO A 241 -12.48 -43.17 -10.85
C PRO A 241 -13.62 -43.77 -11.67
N MET A 242 -13.30 -44.77 -12.49
CA MET A 242 -14.27 -45.43 -13.37
C MET A 242 -14.99 -46.56 -12.65
N GLN A 243 -16.31 -46.68 -12.82
CA GLN A 243 -17.11 -47.67 -12.08
C GLN A 243 -17.15 -49.04 -12.79
N SER A 244 -17.13 -49.05 -14.12
CA SER A 244 -17.24 -50.27 -14.92
C SER A 244 -15.88 -50.93 -15.20
N PHE A 245 -14.81 -50.45 -14.54
CA PHE A 245 -13.44 -50.88 -14.76
C PHE A 245 -12.74 -51.14 -13.42
N VAL A 246 -11.83 -52.12 -13.41
CA VAL A 246 -10.95 -52.35 -12.26
C VAL A 246 -9.71 -51.48 -12.42
N ASP A 247 -9.41 -50.68 -11.39
CA ASP A 247 -8.21 -49.83 -11.34
C ASP A 247 -8.05 -48.97 -12.60
N ARG A 248 -9.10 -48.18 -12.92
CA ARG A 248 -9.08 -47.22 -14.03
C ARG A 248 -9.64 -45.88 -13.60
N TYR A 249 -9.04 -44.85 -14.16
CA TYR A 249 -9.43 -43.46 -13.95
C TYR A 249 -9.52 -42.77 -15.30
N LEU A 250 -10.59 -42.01 -15.50
CA LEU A 250 -10.66 -41.03 -16.58
C LEU A 250 -9.87 -39.80 -16.14
N TYR A 251 -8.89 -39.42 -16.95
CA TYR A 251 -8.06 -38.26 -16.74
C TYR A 251 -8.19 -37.32 -17.93
N VAL A 252 -8.78 -36.14 -17.71
CA VAL A 252 -9.09 -35.18 -18.78
C VAL A 252 -8.49 -33.83 -18.46
N SER A 253 -8.12 -33.08 -19.50
CA SER A 253 -7.65 -31.69 -19.38
C SER A 253 -8.49 -30.74 -20.21
N ARG A 254 -8.50 -29.48 -19.78
CA ARG A 254 -9.06 -28.34 -20.48
C ARG A 254 -8.05 -27.22 -20.48
N ASP A 255 -7.88 -26.63 -21.65
CA ASP A 255 -7.11 -25.41 -21.86
C ASP A 255 -7.77 -24.22 -21.14
N VAL A 256 -7.00 -23.50 -20.35
CA VAL A 256 -7.41 -22.31 -19.59
C VAL A 256 -6.32 -21.24 -19.67
N ASP A 257 -6.66 -20.00 -19.33
CA ASP A 257 -5.66 -18.94 -19.18
C ASP A 257 -4.97 -19.06 -17.81
N GLY A 258 -3.85 -19.80 -17.78
CA GLY A 258 -3.06 -20.03 -16.57
C GLY A 258 -2.39 -18.77 -16.04
N ASP A 259 -2.11 -17.78 -16.90
CA ASP A 259 -1.61 -16.48 -16.45
C ASP A 259 -2.68 -15.80 -15.60
N ILE A 260 -3.92 -15.64 -16.09
CA ILE A 260 -5.02 -15.05 -15.30
C ILE A 260 -5.26 -15.79 -13.99
N LEU A 261 -5.21 -17.13 -14.01
CA LEU A 261 -5.50 -17.96 -12.83
C LEU A 261 -4.36 -17.97 -11.81
N SER A 262 -3.10 -17.92 -12.26
CA SER A 262 -1.95 -17.76 -11.36
C SER A 262 -1.95 -16.41 -10.64
N LEU A 263 -2.49 -15.37 -11.29
CA LEU A 263 -2.66 -14.07 -10.67
C LEU A 263 -3.67 -14.08 -9.52
N LEU A 264 -4.60 -15.03 -9.40
CA LEU A 264 -5.61 -15.04 -8.32
C LEU A 264 -4.98 -15.14 -6.92
N ASP A 265 -3.95 -15.98 -6.78
CA ASP A 265 -3.23 -16.14 -5.52
C ASP A 265 -2.45 -14.86 -5.16
N GLU A 266 -1.75 -14.26 -6.13
CA GLU A 266 -0.94 -13.04 -5.95
C GLU A 266 -1.80 -11.76 -5.82
N THR A 267 -2.89 -11.66 -6.57
CA THR A 267 -3.81 -10.51 -6.51
C THR A 267 -4.60 -10.47 -5.22
N THR A 268 -4.91 -11.60 -4.60
CA THR A 268 -5.63 -11.63 -3.31
C THR A 268 -4.83 -10.90 -2.22
N GLU A 269 -3.51 -11.08 -2.16
CA GLU A 269 -2.65 -10.38 -1.22
C GLU A 269 -2.55 -8.88 -1.54
N THR A 270 -2.41 -8.54 -2.82
CA THR A 270 -2.34 -7.16 -3.30
C THR A 270 -3.64 -6.37 -3.03
N VAL A 271 -4.80 -7.00 -3.25
CA VAL A 271 -6.12 -6.39 -2.95
C VAL A 271 -6.27 -6.16 -1.45
N ARG A 272 -5.86 -7.12 -0.61
CA ARG A 272 -5.88 -6.97 0.86
C ARG A 272 -4.99 -5.82 1.32
N LEU A 273 -3.79 -5.70 0.76
CA LEU A 273 -2.89 -4.59 1.06
C LEU A 273 -3.51 -3.23 0.67
N TYR A 274 -4.12 -3.13 -0.52
CA TYR A 274 -4.82 -1.92 -0.94
C TYR A 274 -5.94 -1.54 0.05
N GLN A 275 -6.77 -2.50 0.43
CA GLN A 275 -7.87 -2.28 1.39
C GLN A 275 -7.38 -1.84 2.77
N GLN A 276 -6.24 -2.40 3.24
CA GLN A 276 -5.60 -1.96 4.48
C GLN A 276 -5.13 -0.50 4.38
N LEU A 277 -4.37 -0.16 3.34
CA LEU A 277 -3.88 1.21 3.12
C LEU A 277 -5.01 2.22 2.95
N GLU A 278 -6.09 1.83 2.30
CA GLU A 278 -7.29 2.64 2.16
C GLU A 278 -7.97 2.91 3.50
N SER A 279 -8.03 1.90 4.39
CA SER A 279 -8.56 2.08 5.75
C SER A 279 -7.72 3.03 6.60
N ASP A 280 -6.40 3.07 6.35
CA ASP A 280 -5.45 3.97 7.02
C ASP A 280 -5.39 5.38 6.40
N ARG A 281 -6.04 5.63 5.25
CA ARG A 281 -6.01 6.92 4.54
C ARG A 281 -6.27 8.11 5.44
N GLY A 282 -7.31 8.04 6.27
CA GLY A 282 -7.69 9.15 7.16
C GLY A 282 -6.61 9.44 8.20
N ARG A 283 -5.99 8.39 8.75
CA ARG A 283 -4.88 8.50 9.69
C ARG A 283 -3.63 9.08 9.02
N LEU A 284 -3.29 8.60 7.83
CA LEU A 284 -2.15 9.11 7.05
C LEU A 284 -2.33 10.60 6.72
N LEU A 285 -3.52 11.01 6.26
CA LEU A 285 -3.84 12.41 5.99
C LEU A 285 -3.68 13.27 7.25
N PHE A 286 -4.13 12.77 8.39
CA PHE A 286 -4.00 13.46 9.67
C PHE A 286 -2.54 13.60 10.13
N GLU A 287 -1.75 12.52 10.05
CA GLU A 287 -0.32 12.52 10.40
C GLU A 287 0.49 13.45 9.49
N PHE A 288 0.28 13.39 8.16
CA PHE A 288 0.91 14.33 7.22
C PHE A 288 0.47 15.78 7.46
N GLY A 289 -0.82 16.00 7.78
CA GLY A 289 -1.34 17.32 8.11
C GLY A 289 -0.67 17.92 9.35
N LEU A 290 -0.46 17.12 10.41
CA LEU A 290 0.26 17.54 11.61
C LEU A 290 1.72 17.90 11.31
N LEU A 291 2.43 17.09 10.52
CA LEU A 291 3.81 17.38 10.11
C LEU A 291 3.89 18.70 9.33
N TYR A 292 3.00 18.92 8.38
CA TYR A 292 2.97 20.16 7.59
C TYR A 292 2.67 21.39 8.45
N LEU A 293 1.73 21.26 9.39
CA LEU A 293 1.41 22.32 10.34
C LEU A 293 2.62 22.65 11.22
N GLY A 294 3.29 21.63 11.75
CA GLY A 294 4.53 21.80 12.53
C GLY A 294 5.62 22.53 11.73
N PHE A 295 5.86 22.13 10.49
CA PHE A 295 6.82 22.78 9.60
C PHE A 295 6.44 24.24 9.29
N ALA A 296 5.18 24.50 8.98
CA ALA A 296 4.66 25.85 8.72
C ALA A 296 4.84 26.76 9.94
N VAL A 297 4.55 26.25 11.14
CA VAL A 297 4.80 26.98 12.39
C VAL A 297 6.28 27.29 12.52
N ILE A 298 7.18 26.30 12.39
CA ILE A 298 8.64 26.53 12.48
C ILE A 298 9.11 27.60 11.50
N LEU A 299 8.65 27.56 10.24
CA LEU A 299 8.99 28.57 9.22
C LEU A 299 8.50 29.97 9.59
N ILE A 300 7.25 30.10 10.04
CA ILE A 300 6.70 31.39 10.50
C ILE A 300 7.55 31.93 11.64
N LEU A 301 7.88 31.10 12.63
CA LEU A 301 8.66 31.51 13.78
C LEU A 301 10.09 31.91 13.39
N ALA A 302 10.73 31.16 12.49
CA ALA A 302 12.06 31.49 11.96
C ALA A 302 12.04 32.82 11.17
N ALA A 303 11.01 33.06 10.38
CA ALA A 303 10.90 34.26 9.55
C ALA A 303 10.55 35.52 10.38
N VAL A 304 9.64 35.41 11.35
CA VAL A 304 9.37 36.48 12.33
C VAL A 304 10.65 36.82 13.08
N TRP A 305 11.43 35.81 13.48
CA TRP A 305 12.67 36.00 14.20
C TRP A 305 13.75 36.67 13.32
N LEU A 306 13.94 36.25 12.08
CA LEU A 306 14.83 36.91 11.12
C LEU A 306 14.46 38.37 10.89
N GLY A 307 13.16 38.67 10.77
CA GLY A 307 12.66 40.04 10.65
C GLY A 307 12.98 40.91 11.86
N LEU A 308 12.79 40.38 13.08
CA LEU A 308 13.15 41.05 14.33
C LEU A 308 14.66 41.29 14.44
N TRP A 309 15.48 40.27 14.15
CA TRP A 309 16.94 40.39 14.16
C TRP A 309 17.45 41.43 13.16
N PHE A 310 16.88 41.45 11.95
CA PHE A 310 17.21 42.43 10.92
C PHE A 310 16.85 43.85 11.37
N ALA A 311 15.67 44.04 11.97
CA ALA A 311 15.21 45.33 12.48
C ALA A 311 16.11 45.87 13.61
N GLU A 312 16.56 45.03 14.55
CA GLU A 312 17.50 45.44 15.60
C GLU A 312 18.87 45.86 15.04
N ARG A 313 19.34 45.19 13.98
CA ARG A 313 20.65 45.47 13.38
C ARG A 313 20.66 46.76 12.56
N LEU A 314 19.53 47.11 11.96
CA LEU A 314 19.38 48.34 11.17
C LEU A 314 19.11 49.59 12.02
N SER A 315 18.44 49.45 13.18
CA SER A 315 18.13 50.60 14.05
C SER A 315 19.28 51.03 14.97
N GLY A 316 20.24 50.13 15.23
CA GLY A 316 21.39 50.38 16.11
C GLY A 316 22.32 51.55 15.72
N PRO A 317 22.60 51.82 14.43
CA PRO A 317 23.46 52.95 14.03
C PRO A 317 22.71 54.29 14.00
N VAL A 318 21.42 54.30 13.65
CA VAL A 318 20.64 55.54 13.44
C VAL A 318 20.32 56.23 14.76
N GLY A 319 20.08 55.46 15.83
CA GLY A 319 19.82 56.02 17.16
C GLY A 319 21.01 56.71 17.83
N ARG A 320 22.23 56.60 17.27
CA ARG A 320 23.43 57.32 17.77
C ARG A 320 23.67 58.66 17.08
N LEU A 321 22.90 58.99 16.05
CA LEU A 321 23.03 60.24 15.29
C LEU A 321 21.95 61.27 15.65
N THR A 322 20.96 60.89 16.46
CA THR A 322 19.84 61.76 16.87
C THR A 322 19.72 61.91 18.39
N GLY A 323 20.76 61.56 19.15
CA GLY A 323 20.82 61.67 20.61
C GLY A 323 22.03 62.47 21.06
#